data_AF-A0A0C2CFM5-F1
#
_entry.id   AF-A0A0C2CFM5-F1
#
_cell.length_a   1.000
_cell.length_b   1.000
_cell.length_c   1.000
_cell.angle_alpha   90.00
_cell.angle_beta   90.00
_cell.angle_gamma   90.00
#
_symmetry.space_group_name_H-M   'P 1'
#
loop_
_entity.id
_entity.type
_entity.pdbx_description
1 polymer ?
#
loop_
_entity_poly.entity_id
_entity_poly.type
_entity_poly.pdbx_seq_one_letter_code
_entity_poly.pdbx_strand_id
1 'polypeptide(L)'
;MVCIIHGFPNSVAALRFEWAWQNPEKSRVIKDLALKKHKKETPFAYRYFVVDWITSLQMLLAFRLRVACHLMNSRPFDRFALTFRWLLPLEELPFPEEILPPKHVLKKYGLIEKSTSEVPSQKDGYVERGECRLCGGDIEM
;
A
#
# COMPACT_ATOMS: atom_id res chain seq x y z
N MET A 1 7.47 -7.09 -9.99
CA MET A 1 6.74 -6.09 -9.18
C MET A 1 7.73 -5.00 -8.80
N VAL A 2 7.41 -3.72 -8.99
CA VAL A 2 8.35 -2.59 -8.77
C VAL A 2 8.25 -2.03 -7.34
N CYS A 3 7.03 -1.92 -6.83
CA CYS A 3 6.72 -1.55 -5.46
C CYS A 3 5.60 -2.42 -4.90
N ILE A 4 5.42 -2.38 -3.59
CA ILE A 4 4.35 -3.04 -2.86
C ILE A 4 3.91 -2.20 -1.66
N ILE A 5 2.69 -2.46 -1.19
CA ILE A 5 2.16 -1.92 0.07
C ILE A 5 1.83 -3.12 0.96
N HIS A 6 2.30 -3.09 2.21
CA HIS A 6 2.10 -4.16 3.18
C HIS A 6 1.84 -3.59 4.59
N GLY A 7 1.62 -4.45 5.58
CA GLY A 7 1.18 -4.02 6.92
C GLY A 7 -0.34 -3.95 7.09
N PHE A 8 -1.10 -4.60 6.21
CA PHE A 8 -2.55 -4.73 6.37
C PHE A 8 -2.90 -5.59 7.59
N PRO A 9 -3.97 -5.25 8.33
CA PRO A 9 -4.35 -5.99 9.54
C PRO A 9 -4.88 -7.41 9.25
N ASN A 10 -5.32 -7.69 8.03
CA ASN A 10 -5.75 -9.01 7.58
C ASN A 10 -5.73 -9.10 6.04
N SER A 11 -5.86 -10.33 5.52
CA SER A 11 -5.88 -10.61 4.08
C SER A 11 -7.07 -9.97 3.36
N VAL A 12 -8.23 -9.86 4.01
CA VAL A 12 -9.43 -9.25 3.41
C VAL A 12 -9.22 -7.75 3.16
N ALA A 13 -8.59 -7.03 4.09
CA ALA A 13 -8.25 -5.63 3.93
C ALA A 13 -7.24 -5.43 2.79
N ALA A 14 -6.25 -6.31 2.68
CA ALA A 14 -5.29 -6.29 1.56
C ALA A 14 -5.99 -6.52 0.21
N LEU A 15 -6.87 -7.52 0.11
CA LEU A 15 -7.63 -7.80 -1.12
C LEU A 15 -8.55 -6.64 -1.52
N ARG A 16 -9.20 -5.99 -0.55
CA ARG A 16 -10.01 -4.79 -0.80
C ARG A 16 -9.17 -3.65 -1.36
N PHE A 17 -7.97 -3.45 -0.80
CA PHE A 17 -7.03 -2.45 -1.28
C PHE A 17 -6.55 -2.78 -2.70
N GLU A 18 -6.14 -4.03 -2.94
CA GLU A 18 -5.68 -4.51 -4.25
C GLU A 18 -6.76 -4.29 -5.32
N TRP A 19 -7.99 -4.72 -5.05
CA TRP A 19 -9.10 -4.55 -5.98
C TRP A 19 -9.37 -3.09 -6.30
N ALA A 20 -9.37 -2.22 -5.28
CA ALA A 20 -9.56 -0.78 -5.44
C ALA A 20 -8.41 -0.12 -6.24
N TRP A 21 -7.18 -0.62 -6.09
CA TRP A 21 -6.02 -0.15 -6.83
C TRP A 21 -6.02 -0.61 -8.30
N GLN A 22 -6.62 -1.77 -8.58
CA GLN A 22 -6.82 -2.27 -9.93
C GLN A 22 -7.98 -1.60 -10.67
N ASN A 23 -9.06 -1.23 -9.95
CA ASN A 23 -10.29 -0.68 -10.52
C ASN A 23 -10.65 0.69 -9.89
N PRO A 24 -9.82 1.73 -10.08
CA PRO A 24 -10.04 3.03 -9.45
C PRO A 24 -11.38 3.67 -9.83
N GLU A 25 -11.87 3.46 -11.05
CA GLU A 25 -13.15 3.99 -11.54
C GLU A 25 -14.38 3.30 -10.94
N LYS A 26 -14.22 2.08 -10.42
CA LYS A 26 -15.31 1.30 -9.80
C LYS A 26 -15.26 1.36 -8.27
N SER A 27 -14.10 1.70 -7.71
CA SER A 27 -13.90 1.77 -6.27
C SER A 27 -14.66 2.93 -5.64
N ARG A 28 -15.61 2.63 -4.76
CA ARG A 28 -16.34 3.64 -3.97
C ARG A 28 -15.44 4.60 -3.21
N VAL A 29 -14.22 4.17 -2.87
CA VAL A 29 -13.27 4.96 -2.07
C VAL A 29 -12.73 6.17 -2.86
N ILE A 30 -12.56 6.02 -4.18
CA ILE A 30 -11.89 7.02 -5.03
C ILE A 30 -12.64 7.35 -6.31
N LYS A 31 -13.81 6.76 -6.56
CA LYS A 31 -14.65 7.04 -7.74
C LYS A 31 -15.05 8.52 -7.80
N ASP A 32 -15.33 9.13 -6.66
CA ASP A 32 -15.75 10.53 -6.57
C ASP A 32 -14.63 11.52 -6.93
N LEU A 33 -13.36 11.09 -6.78
CA LEU A 33 -12.19 11.87 -7.23
C LEU A 33 -12.04 11.89 -8.75
N ALA A 34 -12.82 11.07 -9.48
CA ALA A 34 -12.83 10.98 -10.94
C ALA A 34 -11.43 10.99 -11.55
N LEU A 35 -10.51 10.19 -10.98
CA LEU A 35 -9.10 10.13 -11.36
C LEU A 35 -8.96 9.74 -12.83
N LYS A 36 -8.79 10.72 -13.70
CA LYS A 36 -8.51 10.51 -15.12
C LYS A 36 -7.01 10.34 -15.28
N LYS A 37 -6.61 9.39 -16.13
CA LYS A 37 -5.24 9.35 -16.64
C LYS A 37 -5.00 10.67 -17.37
N HIS A 38 -3.97 11.41 -16.95
CA HIS A 38 -3.59 12.60 -17.70
C HIS A 38 -3.15 12.19 -19.12
N LYS A 39 -3.17 13.10 -20.10
CA LYS A 39 -2.57 12.83 -21.43
C LYS A 39 -1.09 12.40 -21.32
N LYS A 40 -0.41 12.83 -20.26
CA LYS A 40 0.95 12.42 -19.86
C LYS A 40 1.01 11.08 -19.12
N GLU A 41 -0.09 10.36 -18.98
CA GLU A 41 -0.19 9.06 -18.27
C GLU A 41 -0.84 7.98 -19.14
N THR A 42 -1.25 8.35 -20.34
CA THR A 42 -1.73 7.44 -21.39
C THR A 42 -0.59 7.15 -22.35
N PRO A 43 -0.31 5.89 -22.69
CA PRO A 43 0.55 5.57 -23.82
C PRO A 43 -0.18 6.03 -25.10
N PHE A 44 0.05 7.26 -25.55
CA PHE A 44 -0.48 7.70 -26.82
C PHE A 44 0.40 7.06 -27.90
N ALA A 45 -0.16 6.06 -28.58
CA ALA A 45 0.55 5.29 -29.59
C ALA A 45 0.87 6.14 -30.82
N TYR A 46 2.12 6.56 -30.98
CA TYR A 46 2.69 6.94 -32.27
C TYR A 46 4.10 6.37 -32.48
N ARG A 47 4.15 5.12 -32.95
CA ARG A 47 5.01 4.60 -34.03
C ARG A 47 6.48 5.10 -34.13
N TYR A 48 7.22 5.32 -33.04
CA TYR A 48 8.69 5.37 -33.10
C TYR A 48 9.33 4.53 -31.99
N PHE A 49 10.32 3.74 -32.41
CA PHE A 49 10.75 2.48 -31.79
C PHE A 49 11.79 2.75 -30.68
N VAL A 50 11.65 2.03 -29.55
CA VAL A 50 12.57 1.90 -28.40
C VAL A 50 12.57 2.99 -27.31
N VAL A 51 12.57 4.30 -27.61
CA VAL A 51 12.58 5.34 -26.55
C VAL A 51 11.21 5.57 -25.88
N ASP A 52 10.11 5.20 -26.55
CA ASP A 52 8.74 5.40 -26.05
C ASP A 52 8.30 4.38 -24.98
N TRP A 53 8.92 3.19 -24.93
CA TRP A 53 8.48 2.13 -24.02
C TRP A 53 8.85 2.42 -22.56
N ILE A 54 10.05 2.94 -22.32
CA ILE A 54 10.53 3.32 -20.98
C ILE A 54 9.64 4.45 -20.43
N THR A 55 9.39 5.49 -21.23
CA THR A 55 8.55 6.61 -20.84
C THR A 55 7.09 6.18 -20.61
N SER A 56 6.55 5.31 -21.46
CA SER A 56 5.20 4.77 -21.29
C SER A 56 5.04 3.94 -20.01
N LEU A 57 6.05 3.12 -19.67
CA LEU A 57 6.05 2.33 -18.45
C LEU A 57 6.12 3.23 -17.20
N GLN A 58 6.96 4.26 -17.25
CA GLN A 58 7.13 5.24 -16.17
C GLN A 58 5.85 6.04 -15.92
N MET A 59 5.16 6.42 -17.00
CA MET A 59 3.87 7.12 -16.96
C MET A 59 2.75 6.26 -16.36
N LEU A 60 2.70 4.97 -16.70
CA LEU A 60 1.76 4.02 -16.07
C LEU A 60 2.06 3.81 -14.58
N LEU A 61 3.34 3.71 -14.20
CA LEU A 61 3.76 3.57 -12.81
C LEU A 61 3.42 4.84 -12.00
N ALA A 62 3.63 6.03 -12.57
CA ALA A 62 3.24 7.30 -11.96
C ALA A 62 1.73 7.38 -11.67
N PHE A 63 0.89 6.99 -12.64
CA PHE A 63 -0.57 6.91 -12.42
C PHE A 63 -0.93 5.92 -11.30
N ARG A 64 -0.33 4.72 -11.32
CA ARG A 64 -0.55 3.72 -10.26
C ARG A 64 -0.11 4.23 -8.89
N LEU A 65 0.99 4.98 -8.83
CA LEU A 65 1.48 5.60 -7.60
C LEU A 65 0.52 6.67 -7.08
N ARG A 66 -0.03 7.51 -7.96
CA ARG A 66 -1.07 8.50 -7.58
C ARG A 66 -2.32 7.82 -7.03
N VAL A 67 -2.81 6.78 -7.69
CA VAL A 67 -3.96 6.02 -7.20
C VAL A 67 -3.67 5.40 -5.83
N ALA A 68 -2.47 4.82 -5.65
CA ALA A 68 -2.06 4.26 -4.36
C ALA A 68 -2.02 5.33 -3.25
N CYS A 69 -1.48 6.51 -3.52
CA CYS A 69 -1.49 7.63 -2.57
C CYS A 69 -2.91 8.04 -2.18
N HIS A 70 -3.83 8.16 -3.14
CA HIS A 70 -5.23 8.45 -2.82
C HIS A 70 -5.86 7.35 -1.95
N LEU A 71 -5.62 6.08 -2.27
CA LEU A 71 -6.15 4.98 -1.47
C LEU A 71 -5.60 5.00 -0.05
N MET A 72 -4.28 5.19 0.13
CA MET A 72 -3.66 5.27 1.46
C MET A 72 -4.18 6.47 2.28
N ASN A 73 -4.57 7.57 1.63
CA ASN A 73 -5.16 8.74 2.31
C ASN A 73 -6.67 8.64 2.52
N SER A 74 -7.32 7.59 2.02
CA SER A 74 -8.78 7.46 2.06
C SER A 74 -9.22 6.37 3.03
N ARG A 75 -10.42 6.54 3.59
CA ARG A 75 -11.02 5.53 4.48
C ARG A 75 -11.38 4.27 3.68
N PRO A 76 -11.18 3.06 4.23
CA PRO A 76 -10.74 2.77 5.60
C PRO A 76 -9.20 2.67 5.77
N PHE A 77 -8.42 2.85 4.71
CA PHE A 77 -7.01 2.50 4.65
C PHE A 77 -6.10 3.51 5.36
N ASP A 78 -6.54 4.76 5.50
CA ASP A 78 -5.89 5.86 6.25
C ASP A 78 -5.62 5.54 7.73
N ARG A 79 -6.25 4.51 8.28
CA ARG A 79 -6.10 4.09 9.68
C ARG A 79 -5.19 2.87 9.86
N PHE A 80 -4.71 2.27 8.78
CA PHE A 80 -3.84 1.11 8.86
C PHE A 80 -2.37 1.53 8.94
N ALA A 81 -1.58 0.78 9.70
CA ALA A 81 -0.13 0.99 9.81
C ALA A 81 0.60 0.46 8.56
N LEU A 82 0.24 1.00 7.39
CA LEU A 82 0.76 0.54 6.11
C LEU A 82 2.21 0.97 5.92
N THR A 83 2.93 0.19 5.14
CA THR A 83 4.29 0.50 4.69
C THR A 83 4.33 0.39 3.18
N PHE A 84 4.77 1.46 2.52
CA PHE A 84 5.10 1.47 1.10
C PHE A 84 6.55 1.03 0.93
N ARG A 85 6.81 0.08 0.04
CA ARG A 85 8.16 -0.47 -0.19
C ARG A 85 8.48 -0.52 -1.67
N TRP A 86 9.60 0.10 -2.06
CA TRP A 86 10.20 -0.08 -3.37
C TRP A 86 11.00 -1.39 -3.39
N LEU A 87 10.62 -2.32 -4.26
CA LEU A 87 11.34 -3.58 -4.47
C LEU A 87 12.52 -3.38 -5.43
N LEU A 88 12.37 -2.48 -6.41
CA LEU A 88 13.40 -2.09 -7.37
C LEU A 88 13.67 -0.59 -7.24
N PRO A 89 14.66 -0.17 -6.43
CA PRO A 89 14.95 1.25 -6.21
C PRO A 89 15.37 2.01 -7.47
N LEU A 90 15.91 1.31 -8.47
CA LEU A 90 16.30 1.89 -9.77
C LEU A 90 15.11 2.44 -10.57
N GLU A 91 13.91 1.93 -10.31
CA GLU A 91 12.66 2.32 -10.97
C GLU A 91 11.81 3.23 -10.06
N GLU A 92 12.43 3.81 -9.03
CA GLU A 92 11.75 4.72 -8.12
C GLU A 92 11.26 5.96 -8.88
N LEU A 93 10.01 6.34 -8.59
CA LEU A 93 9.44 7.60 -9.02
C LEU A 93 9.15 8.50 -7.82
N PRO A 94 9.28 9.83 -7.99
CA PRO A 94 8.82 10.76 -6.99
C PRO A 94 7.31 10.59 -6.77
N PHE A 95 6.88 10.73 -5.52
CA PHE A 95 5.46 10.79 -5.22
C PHE A 95 4.84 12.04 -5.86
N PRO A 96 3.56 11.97 -6.29
CA PRO A 96 2.88 13.12 -6.87
C PRO A 96 2.77 14.26 -5.86
N GLU A 97 3.10 15.47 -6.29
CA GLU A 97 3.05 16.69 -5.46
C GLU A 97 1.63 16.99 -4.99
N GLU A 98 0.61 16.58 -5.76
CA GLU A 98 -0.80 16.78 -5.41
C GLU A 98 -1.24 15.93 -4.22
N ILE A 99 -0.63 14.75 -4.03
CA ILE A 99 -1.06 13.75 -3.04
C ILE A 99 0.13 12.93 -2.53
N LEU A 100 0.67 13.36 -1.40
CA LEU A 100 1.73 12.61 -0.71
C LEU A 100 1.14 11.42 0.09
N PRO A 101 1.91 10.34 0.30
CA PRO A 101 1.50 9.28 1.22
C PRO A 101 1.26 9.85 2.64
N PRO A 102 0.34 9.26 3.42
CA PRO A 102 0.07 9.72 4.78
C PRO A 102 1.33 9.71 5.65
N LYS A 103 1.45 10.65 6.59
CA LYS A 103 2.65 10.82 7.44
C LYS A 103 3.04 9.56 8.23
N HIS A 104 2.08 8.71 8.58
CA HIS A 104 2.33 7.47 9.31
C HIS A 104 2.73 6.30 8.41
N VAL A 105 2.57 6.42 7.08
CA VAL A 105 2.98 5.38 6.13
C VAL A 105 4.48 5.46 5.93
N LEU A 106 5.18 4.39 6.29
CA LEU A 106 6.62 4.32 6.16
C LEU A 106 7.02 3.99 4.71
N LYS A 107 8.07 4.65 4.22
CA LYS A 107 8.74 4.32 2.95
C LYS A 107 9.95 3.41 3.23
N LYS A 108 10.00 2.24 2.61
CA LYS A 108 11.11 1.28 2.72
C LYS A 108 11.65 0.84 1.36
N TYR A 109 12.80 0.19 1.36
CA TYR A 109 13.51 -0.28 0.16
C TYR A 109 13.96 -1.73 0.29
N GLY A 110 14.07 -2.41 -0.85
CA GLY A 110 14.58 -3.77 -0.96
C GLY A 110 13.49 -4.83 -0.86
N LEU A 111 13.89 -6.09 -1.06
CA LEU A 111 13.01 -7.25 -1.04
C LEU A 111 12.35 -7.45 0.33
N ILE A 112 11.23 -8.18 0.35
CA ILE A 112 10.63 -8.62 1.61
C ILE A 112 11.36 -9.87 2.08
N GLU A 113 11.91 -9.80 3.28
CA GLU A 113 12.32 -10.98 4.01
C GLU A 113 11.07 -11.61 4.64
N LYS A 114 10.83 -12.89 4.33
CA LYS A 114 9.79 -13.65 5.03
C LYS A 114 10.31 -13.98 6.42
N SER A 115 9.87 -13.22 7.42
CA SER A 115 10.05 -13.61 8.82
C SER A 115 8.90 -14.55 9.19
N THR A 116 9.18 -15.86 9.24
CA THR A 116 8.25 -16.80 9.87
C THR A 116 8.43 -16.63 11.37
N SER A 117 7.47 -16.00 12.03
CA SER A 117 7.41 -16.03 13.49
C SER A 117 6.83 -17.38 13.88
N GLU A 118 7.66 -18.25 14.45
CA GLU A 118 7.18 -19.45 15.10
C GLU A 118 6.41 -19.01 16.35
N VAL A 119 5.09 -19.12 16.28
CA VAL A 119 4.23 -18.88 17.44
C VAL A 119 4.24 -20.17 18.25
N PRO A 120 4.69 -20.16 19.52
CA PRO A 120 4.68 -21.35 20.35
C PRO A 120 3.29 -21.97 20.41
N SER A 121 3.18 -23.26 20.08
CA SER A 121 1.91 -23.99 20.21
C SER A 121 1.60 -24.33 21.67
N GLN A 122 2.63 -24.36 22.51
CA GLN A 122 2.53 -24.72 23.93
C GLN A 122 2.16 -23.50 24.78
N LYS A 123 1.29 -23.74 25.77
CA LYS A 123 0.77 -22.70 26.67
C LYS A 123 1.89 -22.00 27.44
N ASP A 124 2.98 -22.70 27.74
CA ASP A 124 4.15 -22.20 28.47
C ASP A 124 4.89 -21.05 27.75
N GLY A 125 4.68 -20.90 26.44
CA GLY A 125 5.23 -19.80 25.63
C GLY A 125 4.43 -18.50 25.71
N TYR A 126 3.29 -18.48 26.39
CA TYR A 126 2.43 -17.31 26.54
C TYR A 126 2.50 -16.79 27.97
N VAL A 127 2.59 -15.47 28.12
CA VAL A 127 2.47 -14.80 29.43
C VAL A 127 1.00 -14.81 29.82
N GLU A 128 0.67 -15.34 31.00
CA GLU A 128 -0.69 -15.24 31.54
C GLU A 128 -1.06 -13.77 31.76
N ARG A 129 -2.29 -13.39 31.40
CA ARG A 129 -2.73 -12.00 31.60
C ARG A 129 -2.78 -11.74 33.10
N GLY A 130 -1.95 -10.82 33.56
CA GLY A 130 -1.98 -10.38 34.95
C GLY A 130 -3.12 -9.38 35.20
N GLU A 131 -2.98 -8.65 36.29
CA GLU A 131 -3.91 -7.62 36.72
C GLU A 131 -4.01 -6.46 35.71
N CYS A 132 -5.23 -6.00 35.46
CA CYS A 132 -5.52 -4.82 34.66
C CYS A 132 -4.94 -3.59 35.35
N ARG A 133 -3.94 -2.93 34.74
CA ARG A 133 -3.34 -1.71 35.30
C ARG A 133 -4.27 -0.49 35.36
N LEU A 134 -5.50 -0.60 34.86
CA LEU A 134 -6.50 0.48 34.91
C LEU A 134 -7.50 0.29 36.06
N CYS A 135 -7.92 -0.94 36.35
CA CYS A 135 -8.92 -1.22 37.39
C CYS A 135 -8.42 -2.12 38.53
N GLY A 136 -7.22 -2.68 38.42
CA GLY A 136 -6.62 -3.59 39.41
C GLY A 136 -7.26 -4.98 39.46
N GLY A 137 -8.25 -5.27 38.60
CA GLY A 137 -8.88 -6.60 38.53
C GLY A 137 -8.13 -7.55 37.59
N ASP A 138 -8.28 -8.85 37.82
CA ASP A 138 -7.74 -9.88 36.93
C ASP A 138 -8.39 -9.80 35.54
N ILE A 139 -7.57 -9.94 34.49
CA ILE A 139 -8.07 -9.95 33.11
C ILE A 139 -8.50 -11.38 32.76
N GLU A 140 -9.74 -11.72 33.12
CA GLU A 140 -10.38 -12.97 32.74
C GLU A 140 -10.74 -13.01 31.22
N MET A 141 -10.96 -14.21 30.69
CA MET A 141 -11.25 -14.46 29.28
C MET A 141 -12.66 -14.03 28.87
#